data_AF-A0A4V1UU15-F1
#
_entry.id   AF-A0A4V1UU15-F1
#
_cell.length_a   1.000
_cell.length_b   1.000
_cell.length_c   1.000
_cell.angle_alpha   90.00
_cell.angle_beta   90.00
_cell.angle_gamma   90.00
#
_symmetry.space_group_name_H-M   'P 1'
#
loop_
_entity.id
_entity.type
_entity.pdbx_description
1 polymer ?
#
loop_
_entity_poly.entity_id
_entity_poly.type
_entity_poly.pdbx_seq_one_letter_code
_entity_poly.pdbx_strand_id
1 'polypeptide(L)'
;MAQVTLAKALKLKNRQVQKVKGLQERIQASNSYMVGSERDFDAQALYTELRAETETLWRLKLAINAANVPVHGAIYEMAETKGLIAFLKTLNTKRGKVESYGDEAFEYEAAITAADVLIQIEALEARIDTLQDVLDQHNATTTVEVVA
;
A
#
# COMPACT_ATOMS: atom_id res chain seq x y z
N MET A 1 15.38 21.42 -10.68
CA MET A 1 14.84 20.23 -9.97
C MET A 1 15.23 20.33 -8.51
N ALA A 2 14.35 19.90 -7.60
CA ALA A 2 14.63 19.94 -6.17
C ALA A 2 15.03 18.55 -5.69
N GLN A 3 16.04 18.48 -4.82
CA GLN A 3 16.43 17.23 -4.16
C GLN A 3 15.69 17.12 -2.83
N VAL A 4 15.00 16.00 -2.62
CA VAL A 4 14.25 15.72 -1.39
C VAL A 4 14.57 14.32 -0.90
N THR A 5 14.36 14.03 0.38
CA THR A 5 14.45 12.65 0.88
C THR A 5 13.36 11.79 0.24
N LEU A 6 13.63 10.49 0.11
CA LEU A 6 12.68 9.51 -0.39
C LEU A 6 11.40 9.49 0.47
N ALA A 7 11.52 9.64 1.80
CA ALA A 7 10.39 9.84 2.70
C ALA A 7 9.51 11.04 2.29
N LYS A 8 10.14 12.18 1.93
CA LYS A 8 9.41 13.36 1.46
C LYS A 8 8.83 13.14 0.06
N ALA A 9 9.55 12.47 -0.84
CA ALA A 9 9.04 12.10 -2.16
C ALA A 9 7.79 11.21 -2.08
N LEU A 10 7.77 10.22 -1.18
CA LEU A 10 6.61 9.36 -0.93
C LEU A 10 5.39 10.18 -0.45
N LYS A 11 5.60 11.14 0.45
CA LYS A 11 4.54 12.07 0.89
C LYS A 11 4.03 12.95 -0.26
N LEU A 12 4.94 13.50 -1.06
CA LEU A 12 4.59 14.28 -2.25
C LEU A 12 3.77 13.43 -3.24
N LYS A 13 4.15 12.17 -3.47
CA LYS A 13 3.41 11.25 -4.35
C LYS A 13 2.00 11.02 -3.85
N ASN A 14 1.79 10.86 -2.55
CA ASN A 14 0.45 10.68 -2.01
C ASN A 14 -0.40 11.95 -2.17
N ARG A 15 0.16 13.12 -1.91
CA ARG A 15 -0.52 14.41 -2.18
C ARG A 15 -0.85 14.57 -3.67
N GLN A 16 0.08 14.19 -4.55
CA GLN A 16 -0.09 14.26 -5.99
C GLN A 16 -1.22 13.33 -6.48
N VAL A 17 -1.31 12.11 -5.95
CA VAL A 17 -2.43 11.20 -6.23
C VAL A 17 -3.76 11.82 -5.82
N GLN A 18 -3.84 12.44 -4.63
CA GLN A 18 -5.07 13.11 -4.19
C GLN A 18 -5.42 14.32 -5.06
N LYS A 19 -4.43 15.11 -5.49
CA LYS A 19 -4.65 16.23 -6.41
C LYS A 19 -5.23 15.75 -7.74
N VAL A 20 -4.61 14.75 -8.36
CA VAL A 20 -5.10 14.13 -9.60
C VAL A 20 -6.51 13.60 -9.44
N LYS A 21 -6.81 12.89 -8.34
CA LYS A 21 -8.15 12.38 -8.04
C LYS A 21 -9.19 13.51 -7.91
N GLY A 22 -8.87 14.56 -7.16
CA GLY A 22 -9.76 15.70 -6.99
C GLY A 22 -10.05 16.45 -8.29
N LEU A 23 -9.06 16.57 -9.18
CA LEU A 23 -9.28 17.13 -10.53
C LEU A 23 -10.21 16.24 -11.36
N GLN A 24 -10.02 14.92 -11.33
CA GLN A 24 -10.89 13.96 -12.01
C GLN A 24 -12.35 14.07 -11.51
N GLU A 25 -12.55 14.11 -10.19
CA GLU A 25 -13.88 14.24 -9.58
C GLU A 25 -14.56 15.56 -9.98
N ARG A 26 -13.82 16.68 -9.96
CA ARG A 26 -14.37 17.99 -10.39
C ARG A 26 -14.75 17.99 -11.86
N ILE A 27 -13.89 17.47 -12.73
CA ILE A 27 -14.19 17.37 -14.17
C ILE A 27 -15.43 16.50 -14.39
N GLN A 28 -15.51 15.33 -13.72
CA GLN A 28 -16.69 14.48 -13.82
C GLN A 28 -17.98 15.20 -13.42
N ALA A 29 -17.94 16.01 -12.37
CA ALA A 29 -19.09 16.78 -11.90
C ALA A 29 -19.45 17.97 -12.81
N SER A 30 -18.47 18.60 -13.48
CA SER A 30 -18.67 19.86 -14.22
C SER A 30 -18.62 19.74 -15.75
N ASN A 31 -18.32 18.57 -16.30
CA ASN A 31 -18.13 18.40 -17.76
C ASN A 31 -19.44 18.58 -18.56
N SER A 32 -20.59 18.27 -17.97
CA SER A 32 -21.90 18.43 -18.60
C SER A 32 -22.81 19.27 -17.71
N TYR A 33 -23.42 20.30 -18.28
CA TYR A 33 -24.28 21.26 -17.59
C TYR A 33 -25.39 21.72 -18.54
N MET A 34 -26.45 22.28 -17.97
CA MET A 34 -27.60 22.75 -18.72
C MET A 34 -27.24 24.02 -19.52
N VAL A 35 -27.69 24.10 -20.77
CA VAL A 35 -27.47 25.31 -21.58
C VAL A 35 -28.15 26.50 -20.90
N GLY A 36 -27.35 27.52 -20.57
CA GLY A 36 -27.81 28.72 -19.85
C GLY A 36 -27.60 28.71 -18.34
N SER A 37 -27.10 27.62 -17.74
CA SER A 37 -26.71 27.60 -16.33
C SER A 37 -25.35 28.27 -16.11
N GLU A 38 -25.17 28.92 -14.96
CA GLU A 38 -23.85 29.36 -14.50
C GLU A 38 -22.95 28.15 -14.23
N ARG A 39 -21.64 28.33 -14.43
CA ARG A 39 -20.63 27.26 -14.27
C ARG A 39 -19.68 27.64 -13.15
N ASP A 40 -19.59 26.80 -12.14
CA ASP A 40 -18.65 26.98 -11.04
C ASP A 40 -17.19 26.70 -11.47
N PHE A 41 -17.00 25.84 -12.48
CA PHE A 41 -15.69 25.43 -12.96
C PHE A 41 -15.61 25.31 -14.48
N ASP A 42 -14.46 25.67 -15.04
CA ASP A 42 -14.12 25.38 -16.43
C ASP A 42 -13.50 23.98 -16.54
N ALA A 43 -14.30 23.02 -17.01
CA ALA A 43 -13.87 21.63 -17.19
C ALA A 43 -12.66 21.49 -18.14
N GLN A 44 -12.54 22.36 -19.15
CA GLN A 44 -11.44 22.31 -20.11
C GLN A 44 -10.12 22.81 -19.48
N ALA A 45 -10.20 23.87 -18.68
CA ALA A 45 -9.06 24.34 -17.89
C ALA A 45 -8.61 23.29 -16.86
N LEU A 46 -9.58 22.69 -16.14
CA LEU A 46 -9.30 21.59 -15.20
C LEU A 46 -8.67 20.38 -15.88
N TYR A 47 -9.10 20.04 -17.10
CA TYR A 47 -8.50 18.94 -17.86
C TYR A 47 -7.06 19.25 -18.28
N THR A 48 -6.75 20.49 -18.62
CA THR A 48 -5.38 20.93 -18.93
C THR A 48 -4.49 20.81 -17.69
N GLU A 49 -4.98 21.25 -16.52
CA GLU A 49 -4.28 21.06 -15.24
C GLU A 49 -4.08 19.56 -14.94
N LEU A 50 -5.13 18.74 -15.09
CA LEU A 50 -5.06 17.30 -14.86
C LEU A 50 -3.95 16.63 -15.68
N ARG A 51 -3.75 17.04 -16.94
CA ARG A 51 -2.69 16.49 -17.78
C ARG A 51 -1.30 16.80 -17.22
N ALA A 52 -1.06 18.05 -16.83
CA ALA A 52 0.21 18.45 -16.22
C ALA A 52 0.46 17.71 -14.90
N GLU A 53 -0.55 17.62 -14.03
CA GLU A 53 -0.45 16.92 -12.75
C GLU A 53 -0.28 15.41 -12.91
N THR A 54 -0.87 14.82 -13.94
CA THR A 54 -0.65 13.42 -14.30
C THR A 54 0.80 13.19 -14.75
N GLU A 55 1.38 14.14 -15.48
CA GLU A 55 2.79 14.09 -15.87
C GLU A 55 3.72 14.10 -14.64
N THR A 56 3.51 15.06 -13.75
CA THR A 56 4.23 15.16 -12.47
C THR A 56 4.12 13.86 -11.67
N LEU A 57 2.93 13.24 -11.64
CA LEU A 57 2.69 11.99 -10.91
C LEU A 57 3.53 10.83 -11.44
N TRP A 58 3.56 10.58 -12.74
CA TRP A 58 4.32 9.43 -13.26
C TRP A 58 5.83 9.66 -13.16
N ARG A 59 6.32 10.90 -13.36
CA ARG A 59 7.73 11.25 -13.17
C ARG A 59 8.18 10.99 -11.73
N LEU A 60 7.35 11.39 -10.76
CA LEU A 60 7.61 11.13 -9.35
C LEU A 60 7.61 9.63 -9.02
N LYS A 61 6.68 8.84 -9.58
CA LYS A 61 6.66 7.38 -9.43
C LYS A 61 7.94 6.74 -9.99
N LEU A 62 8.41 7.19 -11.15
CA LEU A 62 9.63 6.70 -11.79
C LEU A 62 10.85 6.97 -10.90
N ALA A 63 10.99 8.19 -10.40
CA ALA A 63 12.11 8.60 -9.56
C ALA A 63 12.13 7.83 -8.22
N ILE A 64 10.97 7.66 -7.58
CA ILE A 64 10.82 6.83 -6.37
C ILE A 64 11.20 5.38 -6.67
N ASN A 65 10.74 4.81 -7.80
CA ASN A 65 11.03 3.42 -8.14
C ASN A 65 12.53 3.17 -8.33
N ALA A 66 13.22 4.10 -9.01
CA ALA A 66 14.67 4.05 -9.17
C ALA A 66 15.40 4.14 -7.81
N ALA A 67 14.96 5.05 -6.94
CA ALA A 67 15.53 5.19 -5.59
C ALA A 67 15.28 3.97 -4.69
N ASN A 68 14.19 3.24 -4.93
CA ASN A 68 13.88 2.04 -4.18
C ASN A 68 14.76 0.85 -4.55
N VAL A 69 15.37 0.80 -5.76
CA VAL A 69 16.11 -0.37 -6.31
C VAL A 69 16.95 -1.12 -5.25
N PRO A 70 17.78 -0.45 -4.43
CA PRO A 70 18.62 -1.11 -3.43
C PRO A 70 17.86 -1.88 -2.34
N VAL A 71 16.60 -1.54 -2.09
CA VAL A 71 15.75 -2.11 -1.03
C VAL A 71 14.52 -2.86 -1.54
N HIS A 72 14.39 -3.10 -2.86
CA HIS A 72 13.26 -3.89 -3.39
C HIS A 72 13.16 -5.27 -2.74
N GLY A 73 14.30 -5.91 -2.48
CA GLY A 73 14.35 -7.19 -1.78
C GLY A 73 13.63 -7.12 -0.43
N ALA A 74 13.91 -6.10 0.38
CA ALA A 74 13.26 -5.91 1.67
C ALA A 74 11.75 -5.61 1.54
N ILE A 75 11.36 -4.83 0.52
CA ILE A 75 9.95 -4.54 0.23
C ILE A 75 9.19 -5.83 -0.11
N TYR A 76 9.74 -6.66 -1.01
CA TYR A 76 9.12 -7.90 -1.43
C TYR A 76 9.10 -8.94 -0.32
N GLU A 77 10.22 -9.11 0.40
CA GLU A 77 10.28 -10.02 1.54
C GLU A 77 9.23 -9.66 2.61
N MET A 78 9.08 -8.37 2.92
CA MET A 78 8.06 -7.92 3.88
C MET A 78 6.64 -8.23 3.38
N ALA A 79 6.37 -8.10 2.08
CA ALA A 79 5.06 -8.41 1.50
C ALA A 79 4.74 -9.92 1.60
N GLU A 80 5.68 -10.79 1.21
CA GLU A 80 5.51 -12.24 1.30
C GLU A 80 5.41 -12.71 2.76
N THR A 81 6.18 -12.10 3.67
CA THR A 81 6.12 -12.37 5.11
C THR A 81 4.73 -12.05 5.68
N LYS A 82 4.14 -10.91 5.30
CA LYS A 82 2.75 -10.56 5.66
C LYS A 82 1.74 -11.54 5.07
N GLY A 83 1.97 -12.00 3.84
CA GLY A 83 1.17 -13.05 3.21
C GLY A 83 1.20 -14.36 3.99
N LEU A 84 2.38 -14.78 4.45
CA LEU A 84 2.53 -15.98 5.27
C LEU A 84 1.82 -15.86 6.62
N ILE A 85 1.94 -14.71 7.31
CA ILE A 85 1.19 -14.44 8.54
C ILE A 85 -0.33 -14.53 8.28
N ALA A 86 -0.81 -13.93 7.18
CA ALA A 86 -2.22 -13.99 6.82
C ALA A 86 -2.69 -15.44 6.61
N PHE A 87 -1.89 -16.27 5.94
CA PHE A 87 -2.17 -17.70 5.77
C PHE A 87 -2.20 -18.44 7.12
N LEU A 88 -1.17 -18.27 7.97
CA LEU A 88 -1.08 -18.93 9.27
C LEU A 88 -2.31 -18.63 10.15
N LYS A 89 -2.81 -17.39 10.11
CA LYS A 89 -4.03 -16.95 10.82
C LYS A 89 -5.30 -17.65 10.33
N THR A 90 -5.29 -18.31 9.17
CA THR A 90 -6.43 -19.08 8.64
C THR A 90 -6.37 -20.57 8.94
N LEU A 91 -5.27 -21.08 9.52
CA LEU A 91 -5.11 -22.51 9.79
C LEU A 91 -6.12 -23.00 10.83
N ASN A 92 -6.77 -24.12 10.53
CA ASN A 92 -7.60 -24.83 11.49
C ASN A 92 -6.69 -25.62 12.44
N THR A 93 -6.67 -25.21 13.70
CA THR A 93 -5.82 -25.80 14.76
C THR A 93 -6.65 -26.54 15.81
N LYS A 94 -7.87 -26.97 15.46
CA LYS A 94 -8.72 -27.79 16.33
C LYS A 94 -7.96 -29.05 16.77
N ARG A 95 -8.03 -29.33 18.07
CA ARG A 95 -7.39 -30.49 18.69
C ARG A 95 -8.29 -31.07 19.78
N GLY A 96 -8.27 -32.39 19.91
CA GLY A 96 -9.07 -33.13 20.88
C GLY A 96 -10.47 -33.44 20.39
N LYS A 97 -11.32 -33.91 21.31
CA LYS A 97 -12.70 -34.27 21.01
C LYS A 97 -13.56 -33.02 20.82
N VAL A 98 -14.18 -32.93 19.65
CA VAL A 98 -15.12 -31.87 19.30
C VAL A 98 -16.49 -32.52 19.10
N GLU A 99 -17.45 -32.13 19.93
CA GLU A 99 -18.83 -32.59 19.80
C GLU A 99 -19.48 -31.98 18.55
N SER A 100 -20.10 -32.82 17.73
CA SER A 100 -20.95 -32.40 16.63
C SER A 100 -22.41 -32.52 17.07
N TYR A 101 -23.26 -31.56 16.67
CA TYR A 101 -24.67 -31.53 17.09
C TYR A 101 -25.41 -32.76 16.55
N GLY A 102 -25.57 -33.79 17.39
CA GLY A 102 -26.34 -35.00 17.11
C GLY A 102 -25.55 -36.28 16.75
N ASP A 103 -24.22 -36.22 16.64
CA ASP A 103 -23.36 -37.36 16.28
C ASP A 103 -22.28 -37.67 17.35
N GLU A 104 -21.63 -38.84 17.26
CA GLU A 104 -20.46 -39.19 18.08
C GLU A 104 -19.34 -38.14 17.94
N ALA A 105 -18.67 -37.82 19.06
CA ALA A 105 -17.61 -36.83 19.09
C ALA A 105 -16.42 -37.25 18.20
N PHE A 106 -16.00 -36.36 17.31
CA PHE A 106 -14.81 -36.57 16.48
C PHE A 106 -13.57 -36.10 17.24
N GLU A 107 -12.52 -36.91 17.24
CA GLU A 107 -11.23 -36.55 17.80
C GLU A 107 -10.31 -35.99 16.71
N TYR A 108 -9.93 -34.73 16.84
CA TYR A 108 -9.05 -34.04 15.90
C TYR A 108 -7.62 -33.97 16.42
N GLU A 109 -6.67 -34.14 15.50
CA GLU A 109 -5.26 -33.84 15.72
C GLU A 109 -4.83 -32.74 14.74
N ALA A 110 -4.05 -31.78 15.25
CA ALA A 110 -3.49 -30.71 14.45
C ALA A 110 -1.99 -30.95 14.28
N ALA A 111 -1.54 -31.15 13.03
CA ALA A 111 -0.12 -31.31 12.70
C ALA A 111 0.67 -30.03 12.94
N ILE A 112 0.03 -28.87 12.77
CA ILE A 112 0.53 -27.57 13.18
C ILE A 112 -0.44 -27.07 14.25
N THR A 113 0.03 -26.96 15.48
CA THR A 113 -0.82 -26.57 16.60
C THR A 113 -1.03 -25.05 16.65
N ALA A 114 -2.03 -24.61 17.41
CA ALA A 114 -2.23 -23.18 17.67
C ALA A 114 -0.98 -22.52 18.30
N ALA A 115 -0.23 -23.25 19.14
CA ALA A 115 1.00 -22.75 19.72
C ALA A 115 2.11 -22.58 18.66
N ASP A 116 2.26 -23.55 17.75
CA ASP A 116 3.22 -23.45 16.65
C ASP A 116 2.91 -22.26 15.74
N VAL A 117 1.63 -22.04 15.43
CA VAL A 117 1.17 -20.88 14.65
C VAL A 117 1.56 -19.57 15.32
N LEU A 118 1.32 -19.43 16.64
CA LEU A 118 1.67 -18.21 17.37
C LEU A 118 3.18 -17.95 17.37
N ILE A 119 3.99 -18.97 17.65
CA ILE A 119 5.46 -18.86 17.63
C ILE A 119 5.97 -18.43 16.25
N GLN A 120 5.42 -19.00 15.17
CA GLN A 120 5.80 -18.62 13.82
C GLN A 120 5.38 -17.19 13.49
N ILE A 121 4.17 -16.77 13.88
CA ILE A 121 3.71 -15.40 13.67
C ILE A 121 4.62 -14.41 14.40
N GLU A 122 4.97 -14.66 15.67
CA GLU A 122 5.88 -13.78 16.43
C GLU A 122 7.26 -13.66 15.75
N ALA A 123 7.82 -14.75 15.25
CA ALA A 123 9.10 -14.73 14.53
C ALA A 123 9.02 -13.94 13.21
N LEU A 124 7.91 -14.08 12.47
CA LEU A 124 7.67 -13.36 11.23
C LEU A 124 7.40 -11.87 11.48
N GLU A 125 6.72 -11.52 12.57
CA GLU A 125 6.52 -10.13 13.00
C GLU A 125 7.85 -9.46 13.37
N ALA A 126 8.71 -10.13 14.13
CA ALA A 126 10.07 -9.63 14.42
C ALA A 126 10.91 -9.44 13.14
N ARG A 127 10.73 -10.32 12.14
CA ARG A 127 11.38 -10.15 10.83
C ARG A 127 10.83 -8.93 10.09
N ILE A 128 9.52 -8.71 10.12
CA ILE A 128 8.89 -7.51 9.55
C ILE A 128 9.47 -6.24 10.19
N ASP A 129 9.61 -6.19 11.52
CA ASP A 129 10.17 -5.03 12.22
C ASP A 129 11.60 -4.71 11.73
N THR A 130 12.43 -5.75 11.61
CA THR A 130 13.80 -5.60 11.07
C THR A 130 13.80 -5.05 9.63
N LEU A 131 12.87 -5.52 8.79
CA LEU A 131 12.73 -5.04 7.42
C LEU A 131 12.23 -3.59 7.38
N GLN A 132 11.32 -3.22 8.29
CA GLN A 132 10.82 -1.85 8.39
C GLN A 132 11.93 -0.87 8.77
N ASP A 133 12.79 -1.23 9.72
CA ASP A 133 13.94 -0.39 10.11
C ASP A 133 14.87 -0.10 8.92
N VAL A 134 15.15 -1.11 8.09
CA VAL A 134 15.95 -0.96 6.86
C VAL A 134 15.28 0.00 5.90
N LEU A 135 13.96 -0.14 5.69
CA LEU A 135 13.20 0.74 4.79
C LEU A 135 13.13 2.17 5.32
N ASP A 136 12.94 2.37 6.62
CA ASP A 136 12.86 3.69 7.24
C ASP A 136 14.21 4.40 7.21
N GLN A 137 15.31 3.69 7.48
CA GLN A 137 16.65 4.21 7.30
C GLN A 137 16.88 4.65 5.85
N HIS A 138 16.58 3.76 4.89
CA HIS A 138 16.74 4.07 3.46
C HIS A 138 15.87 5.25 3.02
N ASN A 139 14.63 5.33 3.50
CA ASN A 139 13.71 6.43 3.20
C ASN A 139 14.21 7.78 3.76
N ALA A 140 14.89 7.76 4.90
CA ALA A 140 15.45 8.95 5.53
C ALA A 140 16.75 9.42 4.85
N THR A 141 17.61 8.49 4.42
CA THR A 141 18.95 8.81 3.89
C THR A 141 19.02 8.95 2.38
N THR A 142 18.11 8.30 1.65
CA THR A 142 18.10 8.34 0.18
C THR A 142 17.41 9.59 -0.31
N THR A 143 18.04 10.27 -1.26
CA THR A 143 17.48 11.46 -1.92
C THR A 143 16.99 11.14 -3.32
N VAL A 144 15.93 11.84 -3.74
CA VAL A 144 15.31 11.73 -5.05
C VAL A 144 15.21 13.11 -5.67
N GLU A 145 15.51 13.22 -6.95
CA GLU A 145 15.23 14.42 -7.72
C GLU A 145 13.75 14.48 -8.08
N VAL A 146 13.12 15.59 -7.71
CA VAL A 146 11.72 15.86 -8.06
C VAL A 146 11.64 17.07 -8.97
N VAL A 147 10.78 16.94 -9.99
CA VAL A 147 10.35 18.08 -10.80
C VAL A 147 9.44 18.94 -9.91
N ALA A 148 9.81 20.22 -9.77
CA ALA A 148 9.05 21.19 -8.98
C ALA A 148 7.82 21.65 -9.75
#